data_AF-A0A7J8AZ87-F1
#
_entry.id   AF-A0A7J8AZ87-F1
#
_cell.length_a   1.000
_cell.length_b   1.000
_cell.length_c   1.000
_cell.angle_alpha   90.00
_cell.angle_beta   90.00
_cell.angle_gamma   90.00
#
_symmetry.space_group_name_H-M   'P 1'
#
loop_
_entity.id
_entity.type
_entity.pdbx_description
1 polymer ?
#
loop_
_entity_poly.entity_id
_entity_poly.type
_entity_poly.pdbx_seq_one_letter_code
_entity_poly.pdbx_strand_id
1 'polypeptide(L)'
;MTLCGPLKDGPMTFTMTFILHPKSCPLAVIRSLILQKKPNIRSMSSTTGGPRAASVVVLPRALAPAFETFCRANRGPLPLLGRSEPGTWALTALGAVSGTRADRPQFRRFEFGACTGSLASLEEHSEQLEDMVAFFLGCSAPLEGAWEKAGLPRRDHRGHGLTGAYKTTVPCATVAGFCCPLVVTMRPVPKDALERLVQASCSLMGEQGQPVHIGDPELLGIRDLSRPDYGDPVPCPPGEVPVFWPSQLTSLEAVSGSQTPLAFTSAPGSTVMADLKDVEAPAGCLTPEGIPEVHLVSQDPLHYSIASSLAVQKIRELETVIAVDPGNRGIGHLLRKDELLRASLALSHAHSVLLTTGFPTHFNHEPPEETDGPPGAIALAAFLQALEKGVAMVVDLRALSLFEKLVEEAVEQGVLKTPLPLLTYQGGSAGAAQAFLCDERDPKSPRFDHLVAIERAGRAADGNYYNARKMNIKHLVDPIDDLFLAAWKIPGIASTGVGDGGNELGMGKVKEAVKSHIRNGDVIACDVEADFAVIAGVSNWGGYALACALYILNSCEVHGRYLRKATGPSHPPGKQHWTEALPSVAKEEKMLSILVQHGVRSGVSGRVGMEVDGLPFHGTHAQMIQTLLGVTAGRK
;
A
#
# COMPACT_ATOMS: atom_id res chain seq x y z
N MET A 1 -68.42 6.70 25.76
CA MET A 1 -68.18 5.41 26.43
C MET A 1 -66.70 5.36 26.79
N THR A 2 -66.18 5.88 27.91
CA THR A 2 -66.74 6.18 29.25
C THR A 2 -66.98 4.96 30.15
N LEU A 3 -66.47 5.06 31.40
CA LEU A 3 -66.56 4.19 32.61
C LEU A 3 -65.29 3.35 32.88
N CYS A 4 -64.44 3.55 33.90
CA CYS A 4 -64.39 4.37 35.14
C CYS A 4 -64.92 3.73 36.47
N GLY A 5 -64.00 3.20 37.29
CA GLY A 5 -64.03 3.07 38.78
C GLY A 5 -64.90 1.96 39.44
N PRO A 6 -64.91 1.81 40.80
CA PRO A 6 -63.90 2.25 41.80
C PRO A 6 -63.67 1.31 43.05
N LEU A 7 -62.77 1.75 43.95
CA LEU A 7 -62.34 1.38 45.33
C LEU A 7 -63.21 0.55 46.33
N LYS A 8 -62.53 -0.08 47.33
CA LYS A 8 -62.73 -0.10 48.83
C LYS A 8 -62.02 -1.32 49.51
N ASP A 9 -61.63 -1.41 50.80
CA ASP A 9 -61.23 -0.46 51.88
C ASP A 9 -60.60 -1.21 53.11
N GLY A 10 -59.54 -0.66 53.74
CA GLY A 10 -59.12 -0.82 55.17
C GLY A 10 -58.51 -2.14 55.73
N PRO A 11 -57.96 -2.16 56.98
CA PRO A 11 -57.43 -1.06 57.82
C PRO A 11 -56.01 -1.33 58.45
N MET A 12 -55.49 -0.37 59.22
CA MET A 12 -54.14 -0.36 59.84
C MET A 12 -54.02 -1.08 61.20
N THR A 13 -52.78 -1.38 61.62
CA THR A 13 -52.36 -1.26 63.03
C THR A 13 -50.89 -0.84 63.19
N PHE A 14 -50.61 0.06 64.13
CA PHE A 14 -49.29 0.59 64.50
C PHE A 14 -48.89 0.10 65.90
N THR A 15 -47.60 -0.13 66.17
CA THR A 15 -47.09 -0.22 67.55
C THR A 15 -45.66 0.34 67.64
N MET A 16 -45.42 1.25 68.61
CA MET A 16 -44.13 1.88 68.91
C MET A 16 -43.76 1.68 70.40
N THR A 17 -42.49 1.43 70.68
CA THR A 17 -41.76 1.76 71.94
C THR A 17 -40.25 1.56 71.66
N PHE A 18 -39.38 2.58 71.63
CA PHE A 18 -38.77 3.36 72.74
C PHE A 18 -37.74 2.53 73.57
N ILE A 19 -36.57 3.04 74.01
CA ILE A 19 -36.00 4.42 74.10
C ILE A 19 -34.44 4.40 74.29
N LEU A 20 -33.77 5.58 74.38
CA LEU A 20 -32.38 5.87 74.88
C LEU A 20 -31.11 5.76 73.98
N HIS A 21 -30.46 6.94 73.82
CA HIS A 21 -29.01 7.22 73.77
C HIS A 21 -28.67 8.03 75.05
N PRO A 22 -27.40 8.40 75.40
CA PRO A 22 -26.07 7.87 75.04
C PRO A 22 -25.14 7.67 76.27
N LYS A 23 -23.91 7.12 76.08
CA LYS A 23 -22.60 7.72 76.52
C LYS A 23 -21.40 6.75 76.46
N SER A 24 -20.21 7.36 76.56
CA SER A 24 -18.85 6.81 76.79
C SER A 24 -18.19 5.94 75.71
N CYS A 25 -17.21 6.56 75.03
CA CYS A 25 -16.02 5.90 74.50
C CYS A 25 -15.04 5.61 75.67
N PRO A 26 -14.18 4.59 75.60
CA PRO A 26 -12.82 4.88 75.13
C PRO A 26 -12.11 3.76 74.32
N LEU A 27 -11.39 4.19 73.28
CA LEU A 27 -10.02 3.78 72.91
C LEU A 27 -9.57 2.32 73.18
N ALA A 28 -9.57 1.49 72.13
CA ALA A 28 -8.48 0.55 71.85
C ALA A 28 -8.40 0.23 70.34
N VAL A 29 -7.17 0.15 69.80
CA VAL A 29 -6.84 -0.30 68.42
C VAL A 29 -7.34 0.57 67.25
N ILE A 30 -6.85 1.81 67.17
CA ILE A 30 -6.59 2.50 65.89
C ILE A 30 -5.07 2.51 65.67
N ARG A 31 -4.55 1.74 64.70
CA ARG A 31 -3.20 1.93 64.13
C ARG A 31 -2.96 1.09 62.87
N SER A 32 -3.29 1.65 61.70
CA SER A 32 -2.49 1.58 60.44
C SER A 32 -3.26 2.02 59.17
N LEU A 33 -4.01 3.13 59.23
CA LEU A 33 -4.47 3.84 58.03
C LEU A 33 -3.37 4.77 57.49
N ILE A 34 -2.35 4.23 56.82
CA ILE A 34 -1.35 5.00 56.05
C ILE A 34 -1.01 4.26 54.74
N LEU A 35 -0.97 5.00 53.63
CA LEU A 35 -0.50 4.59 52.28
C LEU A 35 -1.37 3.64 51.44
N GLN A 36 -2.65 3.99 51.22
CA GLN A 36 -3.26 3.79 49.89
C GLN A 36 -3.13 5.09 49.06
N LYS A 37 -1.96 5.30 48.44
CA LYS A 37 -1.82 6.33 47.40
C LYS A 37 -2.42 5.78 46.09
N LYS A 38 -3.63 6.23 45.74
CA LYS A 38 -4.10 6.15 44.35
C LYS A 38 -3.17 7.03 43.49
N PRO A 39 -2.55 6.52 42.41
CA PRO A 39 -1.84 7.37 41.47
C PRO A 39 -2.85 8.20 40.66
N ASN A 40 -2.61 9.52 40.58
CA ASN A 40 -3.36 10.39 39.68
C ASN A 40 -2.87 10.16 38.24
N ILE A 41 -3.52 9.24 37.53
CA ILE A 41 -3.47 9.23 36.06
C ILE A 41 -4.11 10.55 35.59
N ARG A 42 -3.38 11.34 34.79
CA ARG A 42 -3.95 12.57 34.19
C ARG A 42 -4.99 12.17 33.13
N SER A 43 -6.26 12.23 33.52
CA SER A 43 -7.42 11.97 32.66
C SER A 43 -8.09 13.28 32.21
N MET A 44 -8.56 13.29 30.96
CA MET A 44 -9.58 14.20 30.46
C MET A 44 -10.72 13.36 29.85
N SER A 45 -11.56 12.83 30.73
CA SER A 45 -12.94 12.32 30.49
C SER A 45 -13.27 11.63 29.15
N SER A 46 -13.43 10.30 29.18
CA SER A 46 -14.74 9.68 28.89
C SER A 46 -14.77 8.18 29.23
N THR A 47 -15.86 7.70 29.81
CA THR A 47 -15.99 6.32 30.30
C THR A 47 -16.58 5.37 29.26
N THR A 48 -15.79 4.42 28.74
CA THR A 48 -16.19 3.01 28.53
C THR A 48 -15.00 2.18 28.02
N GLY A 49 -14.56 1.18 28.79
CA GLY A 49 -13.54 0.22 28.36
C GLY A 49 -13.42 -0.94 29.34
N GLY A 50 -13.48 -2.18 28.84
CA GLY A 50 -13.12 -3.38 29.59
C GLY A 50 -11.62 -3.70 29.44
N PRO A 51 -11.08 -4.65 30.24
CA PRO A 51 -9.66 -4.98 30.21
C PRO A 51 -9.23 -5.53 28.85
N ARG A 52 -8.11 -5.04 28.31
CA ARG A 52 -7.55 -5.45 27.01
C ARG A 52 -6.25 -6.23 27.18
N ALA A 53 -6.01 -7.22 26.34
CA ALA A 53 -4.74 -7.93 26.29
C ALA A 53 -3.66 -7.04 25.67
N ALA A 54 -2.52 -6.94 26.35
CA ALA A 54 -1.36 -6.14 25.93
C ALA A 54 -0.05 -6.93 26.11
N SER A 55 0.92 -6.68 25.23
CA SER A 55 2.33 -6.95 25.51
C SER A 55 2.94 -5.79 26.30
N VAL A 56 4.00 -6.07 27.04
CA VAL A 56 4.66 -5.09 27.91
C VAL A 56 6.10 -4.90 27.48
N VAL A 57 6.54 -3.64 27.43
CA VAL A 57 7.95 -3.25 27.28
C VAL A 57 8.31 -2.34 28.45
N VAL A 58 9.39 -2.64 29.17
CA VAL A 58 9.86 -1.88 30.32
C VAL A 58 11.26 -1.35 30.01
N LEU A 59 11.41 -0.02 30.03
CA LEU A 59 12.63 0.68 29.62
C LEU A 59 13.03 1.74 30.66
N PRO A 60 14.32 2.10 30.76
CA PRO A 60 14.76 3.25 31.56
C PRO A 60 14.04 4.54 31.15
N ARG A 61 13.67 5.35 32.14
CA ARG A 61 12.94 6.61 31.97
C ARG A 61 13.55 7.54 30.91
N ALA A 62 14.87 7.57 30.80
CA ALA A 62 15.60 8.37 29.80
C ALA A 62 15.21 8.04 28.35
N LEU A 63 14.86 6.79 28.06
CA LEU A 63 14.47 6.33 26.71
C LEU A 63 12.96 6.48 26.45
N ALA A 64 12.15 6.75 27.48
CA ALA A 64 10.70 6.75 27.37
C ALA A 64 10.14 7.71 26.29
N PRO A 65 10.60 8.98 26.16
CA PRO A 65 10.10 9.88 25.12
C PRO A 65 10.45 9.43 23.69
N ALA A 66 11.61 8.82 23.52
CA ALA A 66 12.07 8.29 22.23
C ALA A 66 11.26 7.04 21.84
N PHE A 67 11.04 6.10 22.78
CA PHE A 67 10.21 4.91 22.53
C PHE A 67 8.74 5.24 22.28
N GLU A 68 8.18 6.22 23.01
CA GLU A 68 6.81 6.71 22.78
C GLU A 68 6.66 7.31 21.38
N THR A 69 7.67 8.04 20.91
CA THR A 69 7.73 8.60 19.55
C THR A 69 7.93 7.50 18.50
N PHE A 70 8.77 6.50 18.78
CA PHE A 70 8.99 5.34 17.91
C PHE A 70 7.71 4.52 17.71
N CYS A 71 6.93 4.27 18.77
CA CYS A 71 5.63 3.60 18.66
C CYS A 71 4.62 4.46 17.88
N ARG A 72 4.59 5.78 18.10
CA ARG A 72 3.74 6.71 17.31
C ARG A 72 4.12 6.77 15.83
N ALA A 73 5.38 6.57 15.49
CA ALA A 73 5.87 6.48 14.11
C ALA A 73 5.65 5.09 13.50
N ASN A 74 5.34 4.06 14.29
CA ASN A 74 5.19 2.67 13.82
C ASN A 74 3.92 2.03 14.40
N ARG A 75 2.78 2.73 14.30
CA ARG A 75 1.50 2.32 14.92
C ARG A 75 0.95 0.99 14.43
N GLY A 76 1.37 0.51 13.25
CA GLY A 76 1.01 -0.80 12.74
C GLY A 76 1.55 -1.94 13.61
N PRO A 77 2.88 -2.13 13.70
CA PRO A 77 3.46 -3.15 14.58
C PRO A 77 3.46 -2.80 16.09
N LEU A 78 3.39 -1.51 16.45
CA LEU A 78 3.53 -1.02 17.83
C LEU A 78 2.35 -0.13 18.26
N PRO A 79 1.11 -0.65 18.32
CA PRO A 79 -0.06 0.10 18.76
C PRO A 79 0.03 0.42 20.27
N LEU A 80 0.58 1.58 20.62
CA LEU A 80 0.71 2.01 22.01
C LEU A 80 -0.65 2.30 22.64
N LEU A 81 -1.03 1.51 23.65
CA LEU A 81 -2.26 1.70 24.43
C LEU A 81 -2.07 2.65 25.61
N GLY A 82 -0.87 2.71 26.19
CA GLY A 82 -0.56 3.57 27.34
C GLY A 82 0.81 3.29 27.94
N ARG A 83 1.20 4.09 28.93
CA ARG A 83 2.43 3.89 29.71
C ARG A 83 2.24 4.19 31.19
N SER A 84 3.09 3.62 32.04
CA SER A 84 3.15 3.95 33.46
C SER A 84 3.83 5.29 33.73
N GLU A 85 3.76 5.75 34.98
CA GLU A 85 4.76 6.66 35.52
C GLU A 85 6.04 5.88 35.86
N PRO A 86 7.21 6.53 35.99
CA PRO A 86 8.44 5.88 36.45
C PRO A 86 8.22 5.19 37.82
N GLY A 87 8.68 3.96 37.97
CA GLY A 87 8.58 3.20 39.22
C GLY A 87 7.20 2.63 39.54
N THR A 88 6.14 3.03 38.83
CA THR A 88 4.76 2.59 39.11
C THR A 88 4.33 1.33 38.36
N TRP A 89 5.28 0.45 38.02
CA TRP A 89 5.02 -0.83 37.35
C TRP A 89 4.18 -1.82 38.18
N ALA A 90 4.02 -1.55 39.49
CA ALA A 90 3.50 -2.49 40.48
C ALA A 90 2.03 -2.93 40.28
N LEU A 91 1.90 -4.21 39.87
CA LEU A 91 0.96 -5.23 40.38
C LEU A 91 -0.56 -5.03 40.32
N THR A 92 -1.10 -3.83 40.04
CA THR A 92 -2.57 -3.61 40.10
C THR A 92 -3.30 -3.95 38.78
N ALA A 93 -2.55 -4.24 37.70
CA ALA A 93 -3.08 -4.52 36.37
C ALA A 93 -2.76 -5.94 35.85
N LEU A 94 -2.24 -6.83 36.69
CA LEU A 94 -1.96 -8.22 36.35
C LEU A 94 -3.09 -9.14 36.85
N GLY A 95 -4.28 -8.95 36.27
CA GLY A 95 -5.30 -9.99 36.27
C GLY A 95 -4.81 -11.17 35.44
N ALA A 96 -4.09 -12.10 36.07
CA ALA A 96 -3.58 -13.29 35.40
C ALA A 96 -4.74 -14.03 34.72
N VAL A 97 -4.62 -14.27 33.41
CA VAL A 97 -5.57 -15.12 32.69
C VAL A 97 -5.50 -16.51 33.35
N SER A 98 -6.60 -16.92 33.96
CA SER A 98 -6.69 -18.20 34.67
C SER A 98 -6.59 -19.35 33.67
N GLY A 99 -5.35 -19.79 33.38
CA GLY A 99 -5.11 -20.67 32.24
C GLY A 99 -3.67 -21.08 31.93
N THR A 100 -2.70 -20.92 32.85
CA THR A 100 -1.31 -21.40 32.63
C THR A 100 -0.67 -21.98 33.89
N ARG A 101 0.08 -23.07 33.72
CA ARG A 101 0.98 -23.62 34.76
C ARG A 101 1.94 -22.53 35.26
N ALA A 102 2.27 -22.56 36.54
CA ALA A 102 3.18 -21.62 37.22
C ALA A 102 4.67 -21.67 36.76
N ASP A 103 4.94 -22.33 35.63
CA ASP A 103 6.26 -22.80 35.18
C ASP A 103 6.67 -22.19 33.83
N ARG A 104 5.90 -21.23 33.30
CA ARG A 104 6.21 -20.52 32.04
C ARG A 104 6.82 -19.14 32.34
N PRO A 105 7.94 -18.77 31.68
CA PRO A 105 8.49 -17.43 31.81
C PRO A 105 7.52 -16.41 31.21
N GLN A 106 7.21 -15.37 31.99
CA GLN A 106 6.30 -14.29 31.60
C GLN A 106 7.04 -13.12 30.96
N PHE A 107 8.35 -12.97 31.25
CA PHE A 107 9.18 -11.87 30.78
C PHE A 107 10.50 -12.36 30.18
N ARG A 108 11.11 -11.50 29.35
CA ARG A 108 12.51 -11.62 28.90
C ARG A 108 13.30 -10.42 29.41
N ARG A 109 14.53 -10.69 29.86
CA ARG A 109 15.51 -9.66 30.25
C ARG A 109 16.47 -9.40 29.10
N PHE A 110 16.71 -8.13 28.82
CA PHE A 110 17.70 -7.67 27.85
C PHE A 110 18.74 -6.81 28.54
N GLU A 111 20.02 -7.09 28.28
CA GLU A 111 21.16 -6.32 28.77
C GLU A 111 22.04 -5.97 27.56
N PHE A 112 22.27 -4.67 27.33
CA PHE A 112 22.98 -4.13 26.15
C PHE A 112 22.44 -4.65 24.81
N GLY A 113 21.12 -4.87 24.74
CA GLY A 113 20.43 -5.39 23.55
C GLY A 113 20.42 -6.91 23.40
N ALA A 114 21.24 -7.65 24.16
CA ALA A 114 21.22 -9.11 24.16
C ALA A 114 20.15 -9.66 25.10
N CYS A 115 19.40 -10.68 24.69
CA CYS A 115 18.44 -11.38 25.56
C CYS A 115 19.19 -12.30 26.52
N THR A 116 19.36 -11.89 27.78
CA THR A 116 20.20 -12.60 28.76
C THR A 116 19.44 -13.53 29.70
N GLY A 117 18.11 -13.47 29.73
CA GLY A 117 17.31 -14.35 30.56
C GLY A 117 15.82 -14.37 30.24
N SER A 118 15.14 -15.41 30.69
CA SER A 118 13.68 -15.51 30.71
C SER A 118 13.23 -15.63 32.17
N LEU A 119 12.28 -14.79 32.60
CA LEU A 119 11.92 -14.59 34.00
C LEU A 119 10.44 -14.91 34.22
N ALA A 120 10.11 -15.53 35.37
CA ALA A 120 8.73 -15.75 35.79
C ALA A 120 8.07 -14.49 36.38
N SER A 121 8.87 -13.65 37.05
CA SER A 121 8.46 -12.36 37.61
C SER A 121 9.61 -11.33 37.49
N LEU A 122 9.30 -10.05 37.74
CA LEU A 122 10.26 -8.94 37.78
C LEU A 122 10.62 -8.50 39.21
N GLU A 123 10.12 -9.19 40.24
CA GLU A 123 10.35 -8.87 41.66
C GLU A 123 11.83 -8.73 42.07
N GLU A 124 12.70 -9.61 41.54
CA GLU A 124 14.16 -9.58 41.76
C GLU A 124 14.84 -8.31 41.20
N HIS A 125 14.13 -7.53 40.39
CA HIS A 125 14.61 -6.29 39.78
C HIS A 125 13.90 -5.04 40.33
N SER A 126 13.24 -5.15 41.50
CA SER A 126 12.43 -4.08 42.11
C SER A 126 13.14 -2.73 42.24
N GLU A 127 14.42 -2.71 42.64
CA GLU A 127 15.23 -1.48 42.76
C GLU A 127 15.47 -0.81 41.40
N GLN A 128 15.85 -1.59 40.38
CA GLN A 128 16.11 -1.05 39.03
C GLN A 128 14.83 -0.52 38.37
N LEU A 129 13.68 -1.11 38.73
CA LEU A 129 12.39 -0.73 38.17
C LEU A 129 11.89 0.64 38.68
N GLU A 130 12.47 1.22 39.73
CA GLU A 130 12.08 2.54 40.27
C GLU A 130 12.27 3.69 39.26
N ASP A 131 13.28 3.63 38.38
CA ASP A 131 13.47 4.60 37.26
C ASP A 131 13.09 4.01 35.89
N MET A 132 12.26 2.95 35.87
CA MET A 132 11.74 2.39 34.62
C MET A 132 10.28 2.74 34.35
N VAL A 133 9.95 2.82 33.07
CA VAL A 133 8.62 3.08 32.53
C VAL A 133 8.14 1.83 31.78
N ALA A 134 6.96 1.35 32.14
CA ALA A 134 6.29 0.27 31.43
C ALA A 134 5.38 0.85 30.31
N PHE A 135 5.45 0.27 29.12
CA PHE A 135 4.63 0.56 27.96
C PHE A 135 3.73 -0.63 27.66
N PHE A 136 2.45 -0.36 27.46
CA PHE A 136 1.44 -1.36 27.11
C PHE A 136 1.16 -1.25 25.62
N LEU A 137 1.55 -2.28 24.87
CA LEU A 137 1.34 -2.37 23.42
C LEU A 137 0.17 -3.31 23.15
N GLY A 138 -0.74 -2.92 22.27
CA GLY A 138 -1.90 -3.72 21.93
C GLY A 138 -1.50 -5.04 21.28
N CYS A 139 -2.00 -6.14 21.82
CA CYS A 139 -2.01 -7.38 21.08
C CYS A 139 -2.98 -7.24 19.91
N SER A 140 -2.61 -7.75 18.73
CA SER A 140 -3.60 -8.03 17.69
C SER A 140 -4.67 -8.95 18.28
N ALA A 141 -5.95 -8.55 18.17
CA ALA A 141 -7.04 -9.37 18.64
C ALA A 141 -7.06 -10.69 17.86
N PRO A 142 -7.55 -11.79 18.45
CA PRO A 142 -7.60 -13.09 17.77
C PRO A 142 -8.33 -12.96 16.42
N LEU A 143 -7.55 -13.13 15.34
CA LEU A 143 -8.00 -13.07 13.95
C LEU A 143 -9.12 -14.10 13.69
N GLU A 144 -9.21 -15.14 14.53
CA GLU A 144 -10.27 -16.13 14.63
C GLU A 144 -11.69 -15.52 14.47
N GLY A 145 -11.97 -14.37 15.08
CA GLY A 145 -13.26 -13.69 14.92
C GLY A 145 -13.49 -13.12 13.50
N ALA A 146 -12.43 -12.73 12.80
CA ALA A 146 -12.47 -12.34 11.40
C ALA A 146 -12.63 -13.54 10.47
N TRP A 147 -12.05 -14.70 10.81
CA TRP A 147 -12.25 -15.95 10.06
C TRP A 147 -13.71 -16.40 10.13
N GLU A 148 -14.31 -16.40 11.33
CA GLU A 148 -15.74 -16.68 11.51
C GLU A 148 -16.62 -15.72 10.71
N LYS A 149 -16.36 -14.40 10.82
CA LYS A 149 -17.11 -13.38 10.07
C LYS A 149 -16.94 -13.50 8.55
N ALA A 150 -15.80 -14.00 8.06
CA ALA A 150 -15.57 -14.29 6.65
C ALA A 150 -16.20 -15.62 6.17
N GLY A 151 -16.77 -16.42 7.08
CA GLY A 151 -17.31 -17.75 6.79
C GLY A 151 -16.25 -18.82 6.55
N LEU A 152 -15.03 -18.64 7.08
CA LEU A 152 -13.94 -19.60 6.96
C LEU A 152 -13.96 -20.61 8.12
N PRO A 153 -13.63 -21.90 7.86
CA PRO A 153 -13.51 -22.88 8.93
C PRO A 153 -12.38 -22.49 9.88
N ARG A 154 -12.63 -22.59 11.20
CA ARG A 154 -11.57 -22.53 12.20
C ARG A 154 -10.53 -23.60 11.87
N ARG A 155 -9.26 -23.20 11.80
CA ARG A 155 -8.15 -24.15 11.73
C ARG A 155 -7.75 -24.49 13.14
N ASP A 156 -7.81 -25.78 13.49
CA ASP A 156 -7.21 -26.26 14.72
C ASP A 156 -5.69 -26.07 14.63
N HIS A 157 -5.16 -25.11 15.38
CA HIS A 157 -3.75 -25.10 15.74
C HIS A 157 -3.42 -26.42 16.43
N ARG A 158 -2.77 -27.35 15.72
CA ARG A 158 -2.37 -28.66 16.24
C ARG A 158 -1.28 -28.61 17.33
N GLY A 159 -1.02 -27.44 17.92
CA GLY A 159 -0.15 -27.25 19.06
C GLY A 159 -0.56 -26.01 19.86
N HIS A 160 -0.39 -26.08 21.20
CA HIS A 160 -0.58 -24.95 22.13
C HIS A 160 0.60 -23.94 22.08
N GLY A 161 1.15 -23.73 20.89
CA GLY A 161 2.36 -22.96 20.63
C GLY A 161 2.08 -21.61 19.98
N LEU A 162 3.12 -20.77 19.93
CA LEU A 162 3.04 -19.46 19.32
C LEU A 162 3.01 -19.60 17.79
N THR A 163 2.17 -18.82 17.12
CA THR A 163 2.18 -18.77 15.64
C THR A 163 3.51 -18.29 15.11
N GLY A 164 4.04 -19.00 14.11
CA GLY A 164 5.22 -18.64 13.34
C GLY A 164 5.24 -17.17 12.92
N ALA A 165 6.28 -16.47 13.37
CA ALA A 165 6.56 -15.08 13.03
C ALA A 165 7.98 -14.94 12.50
N TYR A 166 8.16 -13.98 11.60
CA TYR A 166 9.34 -13.83 10.75
C TYR A 166 9.85 -12.40 10.83
N LYS A 167 11.16 -12.24 10.95
CA LYS A 167 11.84 -10.96 10.76
C LYS A 167 11.89 -10.66 9.28
N THR A 168 11.43 -9.47 8.88
CA THR A 168 11.44 -9.04 7.49
C THR A 168 12.69 -8.19 7.20
N THR A 169 12.98 -7.97 5.92
CA THR A 169 13.95 -6.93 5.48
C THR A 169 13.38 -5.51 5.57
N VAL A 170 12.09 -5.35 5.89
CA VAL A 170 11.41 -4.05 5.96
C VAL A 170 11.78 -3.37 7.28
N PRO A 171 12.40 -2.18 7.28
CA PRO A 171 12.70 -1.46 8.50
C PRO A 171 11.45 -0.79 9.09
N CYS A 172 11.39 -0.72 10.42
CA CYS A 172 10.55 0.26 11.10
C CYS A 172 11.15 1.66 10.93
N ALA A 173 10.31 2.70 10.95
CA ALA A 173 10.77 4.08 10.86
C ALA A 173 11.60 4.44 12.10
N THR A 174 12.88 4.74 11.87
CA THR A 174 13.87 5.04 12.90
C THR A 174 13.52 6.28 13.71
N VAL A 175 13.65 6.18 15.04
CA VAL A 175 13.62 7.31 15.98
C VAL A 175 14.83 7.16 16.89
N ALA A 176 15.44 8.26 17.35
CA ALA A 176 16.71 8.25 18.08
C ALA A 176 16.82 7.12 19.14
N GLY A 177 17.77 6.20 18.94
CA GLY A 177 17.98 5.03 19.80
C GLY A 177 17.15 3.78 19.48
N PHE A 178 16.25 3.83 18.49
CA PHE A 178 15.39 2.72 18.07
C PHE A 178 15.38 2.56 16.54
N CYS A 179 15.93 1.44 16.09
CA CYS A 179 15.88 0.96 14.71
C CYS A 179 15.77 -0.57 14.75
N CYS A 180 14.83 -1.16 14.02
CA CYS A 180 14.62 -2.60 13.99
C CYS A 180 13.89 -3.04 12.71
N PRO A 181 14.01 -4.32 12.30
CA PRO A 181 13.12 -4.89 11.29
C PRO A 181 11.68 -4.98 11.81
N LEU A 182 10.72 -4.88 10.90
CA LEU A 182 9.34 -5.28 11.13
C LEU A 182 9.29 -6.81 11.30
N VAL A 183 8.58 -7.29 12.32
CA VAL A 183 8.25 -8.71 12.49
C VAL A 183 6.81 -8.93 12.09
N VAL A 184 6.54 -9.99 11.31
CA VAL A 184 5.19 -10.34 10.83
C VAL A 184 4.79 -11.75 11.26
N THR A 185 3.48 -11.98 11.43
CA THR A 185 2.91 -13.34 11.48
C THR A 185 2.27 -13.68 10.14
N MET A 186 2.29 -14.96 9.75
CA MET A 186 1.71 -15.44 8.50
C MET A 186 0.48 -16.33 8.76
N ARG A 187 -0.58 -16.13 7.96
CA ARG A 187 -1.71 -17.08 7.82
C ARG A 187 -1.91 -17.41 6.34
N PRO A 188 -2.03 -18.68 5.95
CA PRO A 188 -2.38 -19.04 4.59
C PRO A 188 -3.91 -19.05 4.42
N VAL A 189 -4.39 -18.39 3.36
CA VAL A 189 -5.80 -18.04 3.16
C VAL A 189 -6.26 -18.51 1.78
N PRO A 190 -7.44 -19.15 1.64
CA PRO A 190 -8.00 -19.50 0.33
C PRO A 190 -8.14 -18.26 -0.58
N LYS A 191 -7.75 -18.38 -1.85
CA LYS A 191 -7.73 -17.25 -2.80
C LYS A 191 -9.09 -16.56 -2.95
N ASP A 192 -10.18 -17.32 -2.92
CA ASP A 192 -11.58 -16.86 -3.00
C ASP A 192 -12.11 -16.20 -1.71
N ALA A 193 -11.32 -16.23 -0.63
CA ALA A 193 -11.68 -15.68 0.67
C ALA A 193 -10.80 -14.50 1.10
N LEU A 194 -9.75 -14.15 0.34
CA LEU A 194 -8.81 -13.07 0.65
C LEU A 194 -9.52 -11.75 0.97
N GLU A 195 -10.34 -11.24 0.04
CA GLU A 195 -11.03 -9.97 0.23
C GLU A 195 -12.01 -10.01 1.41
N ARG A 196 -12.83 -11.08 1.50
CA ARG A 196 -13.76 -11.28 2.63
C ARG A 196 -13.06 -11.27 3.98
N LEU A 197 -11.91 -11.96 4.10
CA LEU A 197 -11.13 -12.00 5.32
C LEU A 197 -10.49 -10.65 5.65
N VAL A 198 -9.94 -9.94 4.66
CA VAL A 198 -9.36 -8.61 4.86
C VAL A 198 -10.45 -7.63 5.32
N GLN A 199 -11.61 -7.60 4.65
CA GLN A 199 -12.75 -6.76 5.04
C GLN A 199 -13.28 -7.11 6.44
N ALA A 200 -13.45 -8.40 6.75
CA ALA A 200 -13.85 -8.87 8.07
C ALA A 200 -12.85 -8.42 9.16
N SER A 201 -11.56 -8.63 8.92
CA SER A 201 -10.47 -8.24 9.81
C SER A 201 -10.46 -6.74 10.10
N CYS A 202 -10.53 -5.91 9.06
CA CYS A 202 -10.54 -4.45 9.20
C CYS A 202 -11.83 -3.94 9.85
N SER A 203 -12.97 -4.60 9.63
CA SER A 203 -14.24 -4.23 10.28
C SER A 203 -14.27 -4.51 11.79
N LEU A 204 -13.42 -5.41 12.28
CA LEU A 204 -13.32 -5.79 13.70
C LEU A 204 -12.19 -5.06 14.44
N MET A 205 -11.09 -4.74 13.74
CA MET A 205 -9.86 -4.21 14.33
C MET A 205 -9.42 -2.84 13.76
N GLY A 206 -10.21 -2.25 12.86
CA GLY A 206 -9.84 -1.03 12.14
C GLY A 206 -8.55 -1.21 11.34
N GLU A 207 -7.67 -0.21 11.39
CA GLU A 207 -6.34 -0.25 10.76
C GLU A 207 -5.47 -1.43 11.23
N GLN A 208 -5.66 -1.93 12.46
CA GLN A 208 -4.88 -3.07 12.98
C GLN A 208 -5.25 -4.39 12.29
N GLY A 209 -6.44 -4.46 11.69
CA GLY A 209 -6.89 -5.61 10.91
C GLY A 209 -6.35 -5.67 9.49
N GLN A 210 -5.78 -4.58 8.97
CA GLN A 210 -5.21 -4.56 7.63
C GLN A 210 -3.87 -5.31 7.59
N PRO A 211 -3.71 -6.32 6.71
CA PRO A 211 -2.42 -6.97 6.51
C PRO A 211 -1.40 -5.97 5.94
N VAL A 212 -0.13 -6.36 5.98
CA VAL A 212 1.00 -5.61 5.39
C VAL A 212 1.49 -6.24 4.09
N HIS A 213 1.18 -7.50 3.85
CA HIS A 213 1.50 -8.18 2.60
C HIS A 213 0.56 -9.35 2.33
N ILE A 214 0.31 -9.60 1.05
CA ILE A 214 -0.49 -10.71 0.51
C ILE A 214 0.26 -11.23 -0.72
N GLY A 215 0.71 -12.48 -0.68
CA GLY A 215 1.53 -13.06 -1.73
C GLY A 215 2.94 -13.43 -1.25
N ASP A 216 3.90 -13.38 -2.15
CA ASP A 216 5.19 -14.04 -2.05
C ASP A 216 6.04 -13.60 -0.84
N PRO A 217 6.49 -14.53 0.02
CA PRO A 217 7.28 -14.21 1.21
C PRO A 217 8.63 -13.53 0.91
N GLU A 218 9.23 -13.73 -0.28
CA GLU A 218 10.51 -13.12 -0.63
C GLU A 218 10.41 -11.60 -0.80
N LEU A 219 9.22 -11.06 -1.12
CA LEU A 219 8.94 -9.62 -1.14
C LEU A 219 8.98 -8.97 0.27
N LEU A 220 9.06 -9.78 1.34
CA LEU A 220 9.38 -9.36 2.71
C LEU A 220 10.77 -9.81 3.16
N GLY A 221 11.57 -10.41 2.27
CA GLY A 221 12.87 -11.02 2.56
C GLY A 221 12.80 -12.39 3.24
N ILE A 222 11.62 -13.01 3.32
CA ILE A 222 11.41 -14.29 4.01
C ILE A 222 11.63 -15.43 2.99
N ARG A 223 12.77 -16.13 3.08
CA ARG A 223 13.17 -17.18 2.13
C ARG A 223 12.57 -18.56 2.39
N ASP A 224 12.10 -18.83 3.60
CA ASP A 224 11.64 -20.17 4.02
C ASP A 224 10.56 -20.10 5.10
N LEU A 225 9.31 -20.34 4.70
CA LEU A 225 8.14 -20.37 5.61
C LEU A 225 8.14 -21.58 6.57
N SER A 226 9.03 -22.56 6.40
CA SER A 226 9.19 -23.65 7.38
C SER A 226 10.08 -23.27 8.56
N ARG A 227 10.75 -22.10 8.51
CA ARG A 227 11.74 -21.65 9.50
C ARG A 227 11.43 -20.25 10.07
N PRO A 228 10.36 -20.09 10.87
CA PRO A 228 10.10 -18.84 11.56
C PRO A 228 11.20 -18.50 12.58
N ASP A 229 11.46 -17.20 12.78
CA ASP A 229 12.32 -16.70 13.86
C ASP A 229 11.72 -16.92 15.25
N TYR A 230 10.37 -16.97 15.32
CA TYR A 230 9.62 -17.15 16.55
C TYR A 230 8.41 -18.06 16.37
N GLY A 231 8.19 -18.99 17.30
CA GLY A 231 7.02 -19.86 17.29
C GLY A 231 7.11 -21.00 16.27
N ASP A 232 5.98 -21.63 16.00
CA ASP A 232 5.87 -22.84 15.20
C ASP A 232 5.47 -22.54 13.74
N PRO A 233 6.08 -23.21 12.74
CA PRO A 233 5.76 -22.97 11.33
C PRO A 233 4.32 -23.33 11.00
N VAL A 234 3.72 -22.56 10.09
CA VAL A 234 2.35 -22.79 9.59
C VAL A 234 2.45 -23.25 8.13
N PRO A 235 2.07 -24.50 7.79
CA PRO A 235 2.09 -24.96 6.41
C PRO A 235 1.16 -24.11 5.53
N CYS A 236 1.64 -23.74 4.33
CA CYS A 236 0.86 -23.09 3.28
C CYS A 236 0.60 -24.09 2.15
N PRO A 237 -0.60 -24.71 2.07
CA PRO A 237 -0.94 -25.66 1.00
C PRO A 237 -1.06 -24.99 -0.38
N PRO A 238 -0.85 -25.73 -1.48
CA PRO A 238 -1.17 -25.24 -2.83
C PRO A 238 -2.63 -24.77 -2.94
N GLY A 239 -2.83 -23.62 -3.60
CA GLY A 239 -4.14 -22.97 -3.74
C GLY A 239 -4.47 -21.97 -2.61
N GLU A 240 -3.69 -21.95 -1.54
CA GLU A 240 -3.75 -20.91 -0.51
C GLU A 240 -2.68 -19.83 -0.74
N VAL A 241 -3.00 -18.61 -0.34
CA VAL A 241 -2.11 -17.44 -0.45
C VAL A 241 -1.64 -17.06 0.95
N PRO A 242 -0.32 -16.95 1.19
CA PRO A 242 0.18 -16.49 2.47
C PRO A 242 -0.11 -14.98 2.65
N VAL A 243 -0.68 -14.63 3.80
CA VAL A 243 -1.05 -13.27 4.18
C VAL A 243 -0.36 -12.91 5.50
N PHE A 244 0.21 -11.71 5.56
CA PHE A 244 1.09 -11.28 6.63
C PHE A 244 0.51 -10.09 7.38
N TRP A 245 0.48 -10.18 8.71
CA TRP A 245 0.09 -9.09 9.61
C TRP A 245 1.26 -8.66 10.50
N PRO A 246 1.29 -7.40 10.97
CA PRO A 246 2.28 -6.94 11.93
C PRO A 246 2.23 -7.79 13.20
N SER A 247 3.41 -8.09 13.75
CA SER A 247 3.56 -8.80 15.02
C SER A 247 4.07 -7.87 16.10
N GLN A 248 3.46 -7.94 17.29
CA GLN A 248 3.94 -7.28 18.50
C GLN A 248 5.37 -7.68 18.88
N LEU A 249 5.89 -8.79 18.34
CA LEU A 249 7.29 -9.21 18.49
C LEU A 249 8.30 -8.21 17.89
N THR A 250 7.85 -7.29 17.04
CA THR A 250 8.63 -6.11 16.59
C THR A 250 9.14 -5.30 17.79
N SER A 251 8.42 -5.30 18.93
CA SER A 251 8.89 -4.66 20.16
C SER A 251 10.14 -5.32 20.77
N LEU A 252 10.33 -6.63 20.57
CA LEU A 252 11.54 -7.35 21.00
C LEU A 252 12.75 -6.89 20.18
N GLU A 253 12.57 -6.75 18.86
CA GLU A 253 13.61 -6.25 17.96
C GLU A 253 13.96 -4.79 18.27
N ALA A 254 12.96 -3.96 18.58
CA ALA A 254 13.16 -2.57 18.98
C ALA A 254 13.98 -2.45 20.29
N VAL A 255 13.66 -3.28 21.29
CA VAL A 255 14.43 -3.33 22.55
C VAL A 255 15.84 -3.88 22.32
N SER A 256 15.99 -4.94 21.52
CA SER A 256 17.30 -5.52 21.19
C SER A 256 18.19 -4.53 20.44
N GLY A 257 17.64 -3.78 19.47
CA GLY A 257 18.34 -2.73 18.73
C GLY A 257 18.71 -1.50 19.56
N SER A 258 18.07 -1.28 20.73
CA SER A 258 18.30 -0.08 21.55
C SER A 258 19.60 -0.06 22.35
N GLN A 259 20.29 -1.21 22.46
CA GLN A 259 21.54 -1.38 23.23
C GLN A 259 21.49 -0.87 24.69
N THR A 260 20.30 -0.71 25.26
CA THR A 260 20.12 -0.18 26.61
C THR A 260 20.69 -1.10 27.69
N PRO A 261 21.28 -0.58 28.79
CA PRO A 261 21.94 -1.41 29.80
C PRO A 261 21.04 -2.48 30.42
N LEU A 262 19.75 -2.18 30.61
CA LEU A 262 18.75 -3.11 31.11
C LEU A 262 17.37 -2.75 30.56
N ALA A 263 16.64 -3.74 30.06
CA ALA A 263 15.24 -3.65 29.68
C ALA A 263 14.52 -4.98 29.90
N PHE A 264 13.19 -4.94 29.97
CA PHE A 264 12.35 -6.12 30.04
C PHE A 264 11.24 -6.07 29.00
N THR A 265 10.81 -7.24 28.53
CA THR A 265 9.62 -7.36 27.70
C THR A 265 8.77 -8.54 28.15
N SER A 266 7.48 -8.56 27.82
CA SER A 266 6.68 -9.78 27.92
C SER A 266 7.23 -10.86 26.99
N ALA A 267 7.37 -12.09 27.50
CA ALA A 267 7.81 -13.24 26.73
C ALA A 267 6.82 -13.54 25.58
N PRO A 268 7.27 -14.06 24.42
CA PRO A 268 6.39 -14.41 23.32
C PRO A 268 5.23 -15.33 23.75
N GLY A 269 3.99 -14.90 23.50
CA GLY A 269 2.78 -15.61 23.92
C GLY A 269 2.30 -15.34 25.35
N SER A 270 3.02 -14.51 26.13
CA SER A 270 2.56 -14.00 27.42
C SER A 270 1.96 -12.61 27.25
N THR A 271 0.70 -12.43 27.64
CA THR A 271 -0.02 -11.16 27.54
C THR A 271 -0.60 -10.76 28.91
N VAL A 272 -0.67 -9.45 29.14
CA VAL A 272 -1.17 -8.83 30.38
C VAL A 272 -2.53 -8.22 30.12
N MET A 273 -3.49 -8.43 31.04
CA MET A 273 -4.84 -7.87 30.95
C MET A 273 -4.90 -6.47 31.57
N ALA A 274 -4.58 -5.43 30.80
CA ALA A 274 -4.58 -4.06 31.28
C ALA A 274 -6.02 -3.50 31.39
N ASP A 275 -6.43 -3.08 32.60
CA ASP A 275 -7.67 -2.32 32.86
C ASP A 275 -7.50 -0.85 32.40
N LEU A 276 -7.54 -0.69 31.08
CA LEU A 276 -7.33 0.59 30.40
C LEU A 276 -8.64 1.38 30.33
N LYS A 277 -8.93 2.08 31.41
CA LYS A 277 -9.90 3.19 31.41
C LYS A 277 -9.28 4.34 30.60
N ASP A 278 -10.10 4.94 29.74
CA ASP A 278 -9.76 6.06 28.83
C ASP A 278 -8.93 5.72 27.56
N VAL A 279 -8.92 4.47 27.07
CA VAL A 279 -8.45 4.19 25.69
C VAL A 279 -9.64 4.02 24.75
N GLU A 280 -9.78 4.95 23.81
CA GLU A 280 -10.79 4.88 22.73
C GLU A 280 -10.85 3.46 22.12
N ALA A 281 -12.06 3.01 21.79
CA ALA A 281 -12.19 1.86 20.90
C ALA A 281 -11.55 2.23 19.55
N PRO A 282 -10.74 1.36 18.93
CA PRO A 282 -10.27 1.60 17.56
C PRO A 282 -11.51 1.87 16.70
N ALA A 283 -11.49 2.97 15.95
CA ALA A 283 -12.68 3.57 15.33
C ALA A 283 -13.60 2.50 14.71
N GLY A 284 -14.73 2.27 15.38
CA GLY A 284 -15.59 1.13 15.10
C GLY A 284 -16.31 1.33 13.77
N CYS A 285 -16.04 0.42 12.84
CA CYS A 285 -16.49 0.43 11.44
C CYS A 285 -15.72 1.41 10.54
N LEU A 286 -15.11 0.86 9.48
CA LEU A 286 -14.67 1.63 8.32
C LEU A 286 -15.90 2.31 7.67
N THR A 287 -15.73 3.51 7.13
CA THR A 287 -16.74 4.07 6.23
C THR A 287 -16.90 3.16 5.00
N PRO A 288 -18.06 3.12 4.33
CA PRO A 288 -18.26 2.30 3.13
C PRO A 288 -17.22 2.58 2.02
N GLU A 289 -16.74 3.83 1.95
CA GLU A 289 -15.68 4.36 1.07
C GLU A 289 -14.25 3.93 1.47
N GLY A 290 -14.07 3.55 2.74
CA GLY A 290 -12.82 3.08 3.33
C GLY A 290 -12.68 1.55 3.36
N ILE A 291 -13.66 0.80 2.85
CA ILE A 291 -13.61 -0.66 2.77
C ILE A 291 -12.46 -1.08 1.83
N PRO A 292 -11.54 -1.96 2.25
CA PRO A 292 -10.48 -2.47 1.38
C PRO A 292 -11.02 -3.43 0.32
N GLU A 293 -10.63 -3.23 -0.94
CA GLU A 293 -10.69 -4.22 -2.02
C GLU A 293 -9.29 -4.83 -2.25
N VAL A 294 -9.22 -6.12 -2.58
CA VAL A 294 -7.95 -6.86 -2.74
C VAL A 294 -7.75 -7.26 -4.20
N HIS A 295 -6.69 -6.75 -4.81
CA HIS A 295 -6.45 -6.85 -6.26
C HIS A 295 -5.14 -7.55 -6.58
N LEU A 296 -5.16 -8.51 -7.49
CA LEU A 296 -3.96 -9.22 -7.97
C LEU A 296 -3.17 -8.33 -8.94
N VAL A 297 -1.88 -8.11 -8.64
CA VAL A 297 -0.99 -7.22 -9.42
C VAL A 297 0.23 -7.92 -10.03
N SER A 298 0.62 -9.10 -9.54
CA SER A 298 1.52 -9.99 -10.27
C SER A 298 1.23 -11.46 -9.95
N GLN A 299 1.52 -12.35 -10.90
CA GLN A 299 1.47 -13.81 -10.70
C GLN A 299 2.85 -14.39 -10.34
N ASP A 300 3.94 -13.75 -10.78
CA ASP A 300 5.32 -14.19 -10.57
C ASP A 300 6.26 -12.97 -10.33
N PRO A 301 6.68 -12.72 -9.07
CA PRO A 301 6.20 -13.36 -7.86
C PRO A 301 4.71 -13.05 -7.60
N LEU A 302 3.99 -13.97 -6.96
CA LEU A 302 2.57 -13.78 -6.63
C LEU A 302 2.40 -12.55 -5.72
N HIS A 303 1.73 -11.50 -6.17
CA HIS A 303 1.59 -10.27 -5.38
C HIS A 303 0.20 -9.66 -5.54
N TYR A 304 -0.45 -9.36 -4.40
CA TYR A 304 -1.70 -8.60 -4.35
C TYR A 304 -1.46 -7.22 -3.73
N SER A 305 -2.26 -6.25 -4.18
CA SER A 305 -2.33 -4.89 -3.67
C SER A 305 -3.71 -4.64 -3.04
N ILE A 306 -3.80 -3.60 -2.21
CA ILE A 306 -5.04 -3.21 -1.51
C ILE A 306 -5.26 -1.72 -1.73
N ALA A 307 -6.50 -1.32 -2.01
CA ALA A 307 -6.94 0.07 -2.02
C ALA A 307 -8.35 0.17 -1.44
N SER A 308 -8.80 1.38 -1.06
CA SER A 308 -10.18 1.55 -0.61
C SER A 308 -11.16 1.56 -1.78
N SER A 309 -12.39 1.11 -1.54
CA SER A 309 -13.49 1.07 -2.51
C SER A 309 -13.70 2.40 -3.24
N LEU A 310 -13.60 3.54 -2.54
CA LEU A 310 -13.68 4.88 -3.15
C LEU A 310 -12.51 5.16 -4.12
N ALA A 311 -11.29 4.77 -3.76
CA ALA A 311 -10.12 4.95 -4.63
C ALA A 311 -10.27 4.07 -5.89
N VAL A 312 -10.68 2.82 -5.71
CA VAL A 312 -10.93 1.90 -6.82
C VAL A 312 -12.07 2.41 -7.73
N GLN A 313 -13.18 2.90 -7.16
CA GLN A 313 -14.29 3.47 -7.92
C GLN A 313 -13.84 4.66 -8.78
N LYS A 314 -13.05 5.59 -8.22
CA LYS A 314 -12.52 6.73 -8.99
C LYS A 314 -11.63 6.27 -10.14
N ILE A 315 -10.78 5.26 -9.95
CA ILE A 315 -9.91 4.75 -11.02
C ILE A 315 -10.73 4.04 -12.11
N ARG A 316 -11.80 3.33 -11.75
CA ARG A 316 -12.79 2.78 -12.70
C ARG A 316 -13.53 3.89 -13.48
N GLU A 317 -13.82 5.04 -12.85
CA GLU A 317 -14.37 6.23 -13.54
C GLU A 317 -13.33 6.83 -14.51
N LEU A 318 -12.05 6.92 -14.14
CA LEU A 318 -10.97 7.33 -15.06
C LEU A 318 -10.85 6.39 -16.27
N GLU A 319 -10.88 5.06 -16.06
CA GLU A 319 -10.86 4.04 -17.12
C GLU A 319 -12.04 4.22 -18.09
N THR A 320 -13.23 4.52 -17.55
CA THR A 320 -14.43 4.79 -18.36
C THR A 320 -14.33 6.11 -19.13
N VAL A 321 -13.71 7.15 -18.55
CA VAL A 321 -13.55 8.47 -19.18
C VAL A 321 -12.57 8.42 -20.35
N ILE A 322 -11.45 7.71 -20.23
CA ILE A 322 -10.48 7.59 -21.34
C ILE A 322 -10.96 6.67 -22.46
N ALA A 323 -11.91 5.76 -22.20
CA ALA A 323 -12.43 4.78 -23.15
C ALA A 323 -13.39 5.36 -24.21
N VAL A 324 -13.62 6.67 -24.24
CA VAL A 324 -14.41 7.32 -25.30
C VAL A 324 -13.68 7.24 -26.64
N ASP A 325 -14.39 6.88 -27.72
CA ASP A 325 -13.79 6.64 -29.04
C ASP A 325 -14.18 7.75 -30.05
N PRO A 326 -13.55 8.94 -30.00
CA PRO A 326 -13.86 10.04 -30.93
C PRO A 326 -13.48 9.70 -32.38
N GLY A 327 -12.50 8.82 -32.59
CA GLY A 327 -12.10 8.33 -33.90
C GLY A 327 -13.05 7.28 -34.48
N ASN A 328 -13.97 6.76 -33.68
CA ASN A 328 -14.87 5.63 -34.00
C ASN A 328 -14.07 4.44 -34.59
N ARG A 329 -12.93 4.13 -33.96
CA ARG A 329 -12.00 3.05 -34.37
C ARG A 329 -12.54 1.66 -34.04
N GLY A 330 -13.41 1.54 -33.04
CA GLY A 330 -13.92 0.29 -32.50
C GLY A 330 -13.27 -0.15 -31.19
N ILE A 331 -12.55 0.76 -30.50
CA ILE A 331 -11.77 0.43 -29.29
C ILE A 331 -12.61 -0.12 -28.14
N GLY A 332 -13.93 0.16 -28.15
CA GLY A 332 -14.89 -0.39 -27.19
C GLY A 332 -14.87 -1.92 -27.11
N HIS A 333 -14.48 -2.60 -28.20
CA HIS A 333 -14.30 -4.06 -28.23
C HIS A 333 -12.97 -4.55 -27.63
N LEU A 334 -11.99 -3.67 -27.45
CA LEU A 334 -10.69 -3.97 -26.85
C LEU A 334 -10.72 -3.83 -25.32
N LEU A 335 -11.67 -3.07 -24.78
CA LEU A 335 -11.79 -2.76 -23.35
C LEU A 335 -11.79 -4.04 -22.49
N ARG A 336 -10.85 -4.09 -21.55
CA ARG A 336 -10.82 -5.08 -20.47
C ARG A 336 -10.95 -4.35 -19.14
N LYS A 337 -11.78 -4.91 -18.26
CA LYS A 337 -12.10 -4.32 -16.96
C LYS A 337 -10.87 -4.25 -16.05
N ASP A 338 -10.73 -3.15 -15.32
CA ASP A 338 -9.74 -2.98 -14.25
C ASP A 338 -8.28 -3.11 -14.75
N GLU A 339 -7.99 -2.81 -16.02
CA GLU A 339 -6.62 -2.80 -16.56
C GLU A 339 -5.87 -1.54 -16.08
N LEU A 340 -6.49 -0.35 -16.13
CA LEU A 340 -5.94 0.89 -15.54
C LEU A 340 -5.76 0.74 -14.02
N LEU A 341 -6.71 0.08 -13.36
CA LEU A 341 -6.64 -0.21 -11.92
C LEU A 341 -5.45 -1.09 -11.58
N ARG A 342 -5.30 -2.25 -12.25
CA ARG A 342 -4.20 -3.16 -11.97
C ARG A 342 -2.84 -2.59 -12.40
N ALA A 343 -2.78 -1.88 -13.52
CA ALA A 343 -1.58 -1.15 -13.96
C ALA A 343 -1.13 -0.12 -12.93
N SER A 344 -2.04 0.75 -12.45
CA SER A 344 -1.71 1.79 -11.47
C SER A 344 -1.37 1.21 -10.09
N LEU A 345 -2.02 0.11 -9.67
CA LEU A 345 -1.68 -0.61 -8.44
C LEU A 345 -0.33 -1.33 -8.51
N ALA A 346 0.06 -1.87 -9.66
CA ALA A 346 1.40 -2.45 -9.86
C ALA A 346 2.47 -1.34 -9.88
N LEU A 347 2.23 -0.28 -10.63
CA LEU A 347 3.13 0.87 -10.79
C LEU A 347 3.33 1.66 -9.48
N SER A 348 2.38 1.61 -8.55
CA SER A 348 2.55 2.21 -7.22
C SER A 348 3.54 1.44 -6.34
N HIS A 349 3.68 0.11 -6.51
CA HIS A 349 4.70 -0.72 -5.84
C HIS A 349 6.09 -0.56 -6.47
N ALA A 350 6.19 -0.32 -7.77
CA ALA A 350 7.47 -0.22 -8.48
C ALA A 350 8.38 0.90 -7.93
N HIS A 351 9.68 0.65 -7.77
CA HIS A 351 10.67 1.65 -7.34
C HIS A 351 11.34 2.34 -8.54
N SER A 352 11.54 1.61 -9.64
CA SER A 352 12.21 2.05 -10.87
C SER A 352 11.36 1.72 -12.10
N VAL A 353 11.13 2.71 -12.97
CA VAL A 353 10.21 2.60 -14.12
C VAL A 353 10.94 2.98 -15.41
N LEU A 354 10.77 2.15 -16.44
CA LEU A 354 11.21 2.45 -17.81
C LEU A 354 10.00 2.81 -18.67
N LEU A 355 9.95 4.03 -19.16
CA LEU A 355 8.94 4.50 -20.10
C LEU A 355 9.41 4.29 -21.55
N THR A 356 8.49 4.11 -22.49
CA THR A 356 8.78 4.19 -23.92
C THR A 356 7.58 4.74 -24.67
N THR A 357 7.84 5.47 -25.75
CA THR A 357 6.84 6.12 -26.58
C THR A 357 7.46 6.47 -27.94
N GLY A 358 6.62 6.75 -28.94
CA GLY A 358 7.05 7.19 -30.26
C GLY A 358 6.55 6.23 -31.34
N PHE A 359 5.71 6.77 -32.21
CA PHE A 359 5.13 6.09 -33.36
C PHE A 359 5.48 6.85 -34.65
N PRO A 360 6.30 6.30 -35.56
CA PRO A 360 6.71 6.98 -36.79
C PRO A 360 5.65 6.81 -37.89
N THR A 361 4.51 7.47 -37.75
CA THR A 361 3.38 7.38 -38.69
C THR A 361 3.64 8.10 -40.02
N HIS A 362 4.44 9.18 -40.01
CA HIS A 362 4.62 10.09 -41.14
C HIS A 362 5.99 9.95 -41.82
N PHE A 363 6.32 8.73 -42.26
CA PHE A 363 7.61 8.34 -42.86
C PHE A 363 8.12 9.17 -44.07
N ASN A 364 7.32 10.08 -44.64
CA ASN A 364 7.73 11.03 -45.69
C ASN A 364 8.13 12.41 -45.13
N HIS A 365 8.17 12.56 -43.81
CA HIS A 365 8.48 13.80 -43.11
C HIS A 365 9.56 13.57 -42.06
N GLU A 366 10.24 14.66 -41.69
CA GLU A 366 11.20 14.72 -40.58
C GLU A 366 10.68 15.75 -39.57
N PRO A 367 10.55 15.41 -38.27
CA PRO A 367 10.50 14.04 -37.75
C PRO A 367 9.27 13.25 -38.30
N PRO A 368 9.36 11.92 -38.45
CA PRO A 368 8.22 11.06 -38.80
C PRO A 368 7.30 10.72 -37.62
N GLU A 369 7.73 11.00 -36.39
CA GLU A 369 6.96 10.86 -35.14
C GLU A 369 5.64 11.63 -35.17
N GLU A 370 4.68 11.15 -34.37
CA GLU A 370 3.40 11.82 -34.17
C GLU A 370 3.21 12.42 -32.77
N THR A 371 2.16 13.24 -32.61
CA THR A 371 1.87 13.98 -31.37
C THR A 371 1.16 13.16 -30.29
N ASP A 372 0.71 11.94 -30.59
CA ASP A 372 0.23 11.01 -29.57
C ASP A 372 1.37 10.16 -29.01
N GLY A 373 1.34 9.90 -27.70
CA GLY A 373 2.39 9.23 -26.94
C GLY A 373 3.24 10.16 -26.06
N PRO A 374 4.09 11.04 -26.63
CA PRO A 374 5.06 11.80 -25.85
C PRO A 374 4.44 12.65 -24.73
N PRO A 375 3.33 13.40 -24.93
CA PRO A 375 2.72 14.16 -23.84
C PRO A 375 2.23 13.28 -22.68
N GLY A 376 1.59 12.15 -22.96
CA GLY A 376 1.13 11.18 -21.94
C GLY A 376 2.30 10.56 -21.17
N ALA A 377 3.38 10.22 -21.87
CA ALA A 377 4.59 9.68 -21.27
C ALA A 377 5.33 10.72 -20.40
N ILE A 378 5.43 11.98 -20.84
CA ILE A 378 6.03 13.08 -20.08
C ILE A 378 5.18 13.43 -18.85
N ALA A 379 3.85 13.43 -18.96
CA ALA A 379 2.94 13.63 -17.83
C ALA A 379 3.06 12.52 -16.77
N LEU A 380 3.17 11.26 -17.20
CA LEU A 380 3.41 10.14 -16.30
C LEU A 380 4.81 10.23 -15.65
N ALA A 381 5.85 10.58 -16.42
CA ALA A 381 7.20 10.80 -15.91
C ALA A 381 7.24 11.89 -14.83
N ALA A 382 6.58 13.02 -15.06
CA ALA A 382 6.48 14.11 -14.09
C ALA A 382 5.85 13.65 -12.77
N PHE A 383 4.80 12.82 -12.85
CA PHE A 383 4.14 12.29 -11.66
C PHE A 383 5.01 11.26 -10.92
N LEU A 384 5.64 10.33 -11.64
CA LEU A 384 6.55 9.33 -11.07
C LEU A 384 7.78 9.98 -10.39
N GLN A 385 8.36 11.04 -10.99
CA GLN A 385 9.40 11.86 -10.37
C GLN A 385 8.93 12.50 -9.05
N ALA A 386 7.67 12.97 -8.99
CA ALA A 386 7.10 13.54 -7.76
C ALA A 386 6.78 12.50 -6.68
N LEU A 387 6.70 11.21 -7.05
CA LEU A 387 6.66 10.07 -6.14
C LEU A 387 8.07 9.60 -5.69
N GLU A 388 9.13 10.32 -6.08
CA GLU A 388 10.54 9.98 -5.80
C GLU A 388 10.97 8.60 -6.35
N LYS A 389 10.27 8.12 -7.39
CA LYS A 389 10.61 6.88 -8.10
C LYS A 389 11.74 7.12 -9.09
N GLY A 390 12.56 6.10 -9.35
CA GLY A 390 13.47 6.10 -10.48
C GLY A 390 12.69 6.07 -11.79
N VAL A 391 13.00 6.96 -12.74
CA VAL A 391 12.36 6.99 -14.04
C VAL A 391 13.42 7.18 -15.12
N ALA A 392 13.36 6.39 -16.17
CA ALA A 392 14.09 6.61 -17.42
C ALA A 392 13.13 6.39 -18.60
N MET A 393 13.51 6.84 -19.79
CA MET A 393 12.76 6.59 -21.02
C MET A 393 13.67 5.97 -22.08
N VAL A 394 13.24 4.86 -22.69
CA VAL A 394 13.90 4.25 -23.85
C VAL A 394 13.19 4.65 -25.15
N VAL A 395 13.97 5.13 -26.11
CA VAL A 395 13.50 5.60 -27.43
C VAL A 395 14.34 5.00 -28.56
N ASP A 396 13.86 5.12 -29.79
CA ASP A 396 14.66 4.78 -30.98
C ASP A 396 15.94 5.63 -31.02
N LEU A 397 17.07 5.05 -31.42
CA LEU A 397 18.31 5.80 -31.61
C LEU A 397 18.13 6.93 -32.63
N ARG A 398 17.33 6.69 -33.68
CA ARG A 398 16.95 7.71 -34.68
C ARG A 398 16.24 8.91 -34.04
N ALA A 399 15.37 8.65 -33.06
CA ALA A 399 14.55 9.67 -32.40
C ALA A 399 15.26 10.34 -31.21
N LEU A 400 16.41 9.82 -30.74
CA LEU A 400 17.10 10.29 -29.54
C LEU A 400 17.28 11.82 -29.52
N SER A 401 17.81 12.42 -30.59
CA SER A 401 18.06 13.87 -30.65
C SER A 401 16.78 14.73 -30.69
N LEU A 402 15.64 14.17 -31.10
CA LEU A 402 14.34 14.81 -30.92
C LEU A 402 13.96 14.77 -29.43
N PHE A 403 13.96 13.59 -28.83
CA PHE A 403 13.56 13.41 -27.42
C PHE A 403 14.46 14.15 -26.43
N GLU A 404 15.76 14.30 -26.70
CA GLU A 404 16.67 15.13 -25.92
C GLU A 404 16.14 16.57 -25.80
N LYS A 405 15.77 17.19 -26.94
CA LYS A 405 15.18 18.54 -26.99
C LYS A 405 13.80 18.60 -26.35
N LEU A 406 12.95 17.58 -26.58
CA LEU A 406 11.63 17.52 -25.96
C LEU A 406 11.73 17.49 -24.42
N VAL A 407 12.69 16.74 -23.86
CA VAL A 407 12.93 16.66 -22.42
C VAL A 407 13.58 17.94 -21.88
N GLU A 408 14.54 18.51 -22.59
CA GLU A 408 15.20 19.78 -22.23
C GLU A 408 14.17 20.92 -22.15
N GLU A 409 13.42 21.17 -23.23
CA GLU A 409 12.40 22.21 -23.26
C GLU A 409 11.23 21.93 -22.31
N ALA A 410 10.87 20.67 -22.06
CA ALA A 410 9.86 20.32 -21.05
C ALA A 410 10.31 20.69 -19.63
N VAL A 411 11.61 20.64 -19.32
CA VAL A 411 12.17 21.14 -18.05
C VAL A 411 12.20 22.66 -18.04
N GLU A 412 12.68 23.32 -19.09
CA GLU A 412 12.72 24.79 -19.19
C GLU A 412 11.33 25.42 -19.04
N GLN A 413 10.31 24.81 -19.65
CA GLN A 413 8.92 25.25 -19.60
C GLN A 413 8.19 24.83 -18.30
N GLY A 414 8.83 24.06 -17.41
CA GLY A 414 8.24 23.60 -16.16
C GLY A 414 7.11 22.56 -16.31
N VAL A 415 7.13 21.79 -17.40
CA VAL A 415 6.29 20.59 -17.58
C VAL A 415 6.87 19.45 -16.74
N LEU A 416 8.18 19.22 -16.88
CA LEU A 416 9.01 18.38 -16.00
C LEU A 416 9.73 19.23 -14.95
N LYS A 417 10.03 18.62 -13.80
CA LYS A 417 10.80 19.28 -12.72
C LYS A 417 12.30 19.01 -12.82
N THR A 418 12.68 17.84 -13.32
CA THR A 418 14.07 17.41 -13.50
C THR A 418 14.22 16.69 -14.84
N PRO A 419 15.39 16.75 -15.49
CA PRO A 419 15.65 16.01 -16.73
C PRO A 419 15.33 14.53 -16.60
N LEU A 420 14.75 13.96 -17.65
CA LEU A 420 14.42 12.53 -17.73
C LEU A 420 15.58 11.80 -18.44
N PRO A 421 16.25 10.83 -17.79
CA PRO A 421 17.30 10.04 -18.43
C PRO A 421 16.78 9.31 -19.69
N LEU A 422 17.40 9.60 -20.83
CA LEU A 422 17.11 8.92 -22.10
C LEU A 422 18.08 7.77 -22.33
N LEU A 423 17.53 6.66 -22.82
CA LEU A 423 18.23 5.43 -23.15
C LEU A 423 17.83 5.00 -24.57
N THR A 424 18.66 4.16 -25.20
CA THR A 424 18.36 3.54 -26.50
C THR A 424 18.60 2.04 -26.42
N TYR A 425 17.87 1.26 -27.23
CA TYR A 425 18.03 -0.18 -27.31
C TYR A 425 17.81 -0.65 -28.76
N GLN A 426 18.88 -1.14 -29.40
CA GLN A 426 18.87 -1.51 -30.82
C GLN A 426 18.81 -3.03 -31.07
N GLY A 427 18.42 -3.81 -30.06
CA GLY A 427 18.56 -5.27 -30.11
C GLY A 427 20.01 -5.72 -29.88
N GLY A 428 20.33 -6.95 -30.30
CA GLY A 428 21.69 -7.48 -30.21
C GLY A 428 21.75 -8.99 -30.14
N SER A 429 22.71 -9.51 -29.37
CA SER A 429 22.86 -10.94 -29.09
C SER A 429 21.72 -11.49 -28.23
N ALA A 430 21.59 -12.82 -28.21
CA ALA A 430 20.71 -13.50 -27.26
C ALA A 430 21.07 -13.10 -25.82
N GLY A 431 20.10 -12.55 -25.08
CA GLY A 431 20.29 -12.02 -23.73
C GLY A 431 20.52 -10.51 -23.63
N ALA A 432 20.69 -9.78 -24.73
CA ALA A 432 20.90 -8.31 -24.70
C ALA A 432 19.77 -7.56 -23.97
N ALA A 433 18.51 -7.95 -24.19
CA ALA A 433 17.35 -7.39 -23.49
C ALA A 433 17.39 -7.66 -21.97
N GLN A 434 17.79 -8.85 -21.54
CA GLN A 434 17.94 -9.16 -20.11
C GLN A 434 19.09 -8.35 -19.48
N ALA A 435 20.23 -8.24 -20.18
CA ALA A 435 21.36 -7.43 -19.71
C ALA A 435 21.01 -5.93 -19.61
N PHE A 436 20.10 -5.42 -20.43
CA PHE A 436 19.59 -4.05 -20.33
C PHE A 436 18.66 -3.86 -19.11
N LEU A 437 17.86 -4.88 -18.78
CA LEU A 437 16.82 -4.83 -17.74
C LEU A 437 17.31 -5.19 -16.33
N CYS A 438 18.49 -5.79 -16.17
CA CYS A 438 19.06 -6.19 -14.88
C CYS A 438 20.26 -5.32 -14.47
N ASP A 439 20.65 -5.38 -13.19
CA ASP A 439 21.91 -4.78 -12.71
C ASP A 439 23.12 -5.55 -13.28
N GLU A 440 24.13 -4.84 -13.79
CA GLU A 440 25.35 -5.46 -14.35
C GLU A 440 26.08 -6.36 -13.35
N ARG A 441 25.90 -6.13 -12.05
CA ARG A 441 26.53 -6.86 -10.94
C ARG A 441 25.67 -8.03 -10.44
N ASP A 442 24.35 -8.00 -10.70
CA ASP A 442 23.45 -9.12 -10.43
C ASP A 442 22.40 -9.26 -11.55
N PRO A 443 22.65 -10.14 -12.54
CA PRO A 443 21.72 -10.44 -13.63
C PRO A 443 20.38 -11.07 -13.23
N LYS A 444 20.12 -11.25 -11.92
CA LYS A 444 18.83 -11.65 -11.35
C LYS A 444 18.08 -10.48 -10.70
N SER A 445 18.74 -9.36 -10.41
CA SER A 445 18.12 -8.16 -9.87
C SER A 445 17.65 -7.27 -11.02
N PRO A 446 16.36 -6.96 -11.15
CA PRO A 446 15.91 -5.93 -12.07
C PRO A 446 16.54 -4.57 -11.77
N ARG A 447 16.80 -3.81 -12.84
CA ARG A 447 17.10 -2.37 -12.82
C ARG A 447 15.82 -1.53 -12.89
N PHE A 448 14.76 -2.11 -13.47
CA PHE A 448 13.44 -1.52 -13.61
C PHE A 448 12.40 -2.56 -13.20
N ASP A 449 11.45 -2.18 -12.34
CA ASP A 449 10.41 -3.06 -11.82
C ASP A 449 9.11 -2.95 -12.64
N HIS A 450 9.00 -1.91 -13.48
CA HIS A 450 7.84 -1.70 -14.36
C HIS A 450 8.26 -1.07 -15.70
N LEU A 451 7.86 -1.68 -16.82
CA LEU A 451 7.99 -1.12 -18.17
C LEU A 451 6.65 -0.54 -18.64
N VAL A 452 6.61 0.69 -19.14
CA VAL A 452 5.37 1.32 -19.63
C VAL A 452 5.55 1.84 -21.05
N ALA A 453 4.80 1.29 -22.00
CA ALA A 453 4.69 1.77 -23.38
C ALA A 453 3.45 2.66 -23.53
N ILE A 454 3.58 3.83 -24.15
CA ILE A 454 2.47 4.73 -24.48
C ILE A 454 2.64 5.19 -25.92
N GLU A 455 1.74 4.79 -26.81
CA GLU A 455 1.86 5.02 -28.26
C GLU A 455 3.25 4.66 -28.81
N ARG A 456 3.68 3.45 -28.47
CA ARG A 456 4.91 2.86 -29.00
C ARG A 456 4.54 1.82 -30.04
N ALA A 457 5.05 1.93 -31.27
CA ALA A 457 4.82 0.94 -32.31
C ALA A 457 5.20 -0.48 -31.85
N GLY A 458 4.25 -1.41 -31.94
CA GLY A 458 4.41 -2.80 -31.53
C GLY A 458 4.67 -3.74 -32.71
N ARG A 459 5.51 -4.76 -32.49
CA ARG A 459 5.78 -5.82 -33.48
C ARG A 459 4.52 -6.65 -33.74
N ALA A 460 4.16 -6.84 -35.02
CA ALA A 460 3.10 -7.72 -35.47
C ALA A 460 3.58 -9.18 -35.65
N ALA A 461 2.65 -10.11 -35.88
CA ALA A 461 2.90 -11.56 -35.88
C ALA A 461 3.87 -12.08 -36.96
N ASP A 462 4.18 -11.28 -37.99
CA ASP A 462 5.17 -11.59 -39.03
C ASP A 462 6.56 -10.98 -38.74
N GLY A 463 6.72 -10.32 -37.58
CA GLY A 463 7.93 -9.63 -37.18
C GLY A 463 8.13 -8.25 -37.81
N ASN A 464 7.12 -7.69 -38.50
CA ASN A 464 7.11 -6.30 -38.98
C ASN A 464 6.38 -5.36 -38.01
N TYR A 465 6.39 -4.06 -38.33
CA TYR A 465 5.72 -3.01 -37.57
C TYR A 465 4.83 -2.25 -38.55
N TYR A 466 3.59 -1.96 -38.16
CA TYR A 466 2.61 -1.34 -39.05
C TYR A 466 1.91 -0.17 -38.38
N ASN A 467 1.73 0.92 -39.12
CA ASN A 467 0.74 1.94 -38.74
C ASN A 467 -0.69 1.48 -39.07
N ALA A 468 -1.70 2.18 -38.57
CA ALA A 468 -3.12 1.85 -38.81
C ALA A 468 -3.52 1.76 -40.30
N ARG A 469 -2.73 2.36 -41.21
CA ARG A 469 -2.91 2.29 -42.67
C ARG A 469 -2.28 1.05 -43.31
N LYS A 470 -1.78 0.08 -42.52
CA LYS A 470 -1.11 -1.17 -42.96
C LYS A 470 0.22 -0.90 -43.70
N MET A 471 0.84 0.27 -43.51
CA MET A 471 2.16 0.59 -44.05
C MET A 471 3.25 0.03 -43.13
N ASN A 472 4.22 -0.69 -43.68
CA ASN A 472 5.34 -1.24 -42.91
C ASN A 472 6.36 -0.14 -42.56
N ILE A 473 6.55 0.07 -41.27
CA ILE A 473 7.42 1.11 -40.67
C ILE A 473 8.65 0.52 -39.97
N LYS A 474 8.94 -0.78 -40.12
CA LYS A 474 10.05 -1.49 -39.45
C LYS A 474 11.43 -0.83 -39.60
N HIS A 475 11.65 -0.10 -40.68
CA HIS A 475 12.90 0.61 -40.95
C HIS A 475 13.09 1.90 -40.12
N LEU A 476 12.08 2.29 -39.32
CA LEU A 476 12.09 3.48 -38.45
C LEU A 476 12.01 3.15 -36.95
N VAL A 477 11.89 1.87 -36.60
CA VAL A 477 11.52 1.36 -35.27
C VAL A 477 12.58 0.36 -34.79
N ASP A 478 13.30 0.71 -33.72
CA ASP A 478 14.20 -0.18 -33.00
C ASP A 478 13.40 -1.24 -32.18
N PRO A 479 13.96 -2.44 -31.96
CA PRO A 479 13.24 -3.60 -31.41
C PRO A 479 13.03 -3.55 -29.89
N ILE A 480 12.55 -2.42 -29.36
CA ILE A 480 12.26 -2.17 -27.94
C ILE A 480 11.26 -3.20 -27.36
N ASP A 481 10.42 -3.83 -28.19
CA ASP A 481 9.53 -4.93 -27.78
C ASP A 481 10.29 -6.13 -27.20
N ASP A 482 11.55 -6.35 -27.60
CA ASP A 482 12.37 -7.44 -27.04
C ASP A 482 12.61 -7.24 -25.53
N LEU A 483 12.55 -6.00 -25.02
CA LEU A 483 12.57 -5.71 -23.59
C LEU A 483 11.30 -6.23 -22.89
N PHE A 484 10.12 -6.04 -23.48
CA PHE A 484 8.85 -6.53 -22.94
C PHE A 484 8.81 -8.08 -22.98
N LEU A 485 9.29 -8.69 -24.07
CA LEU A 485 9.44 -10.14 -24.19
C LEU A 485 10.49 -10.74 -23.23
N ALA A 486 11.45 -9.94 -22.76
CA ALA A 486 12.42 -10.34 -21.74
C ALA A 486 11.87 -10.15 -20.32
N ALA A 487 11.14 -9.06 -20.05
CA ALA A 487 10.51 -8.78 -18.76
C ALA A 487 9.62 -9.94 -18.28
N TRP A 488 8.82 -10.53 -19.18
CA TRP A 488 8.00 -11.72 -18.88
C TRP A 488 8.78 -12.94 -18.32
N LYS A 489 10.11 -12.97 -18.50
CA LYS A 489 11.00 -14.06 -18.05
C LYS A 489 11.83 -13.68 -16.83
N ILE A 490 11.68 -12.45 -16.32
CA ILE A 490 12.45 -11.90 -15.21
C ILE A 490 11.45 -11.59 -14.09
N PRO A 491 11.36 -12.45 -13.04
CA PRO A 491 10.43 -12.23 -11.94
C PRO A 491 10.59 -10.85 -11.32
N GLY A 492 9.46 -10.19 -11.04
CA GLY A 492 9.42 -8.86 -10.44
C GLY A 492 9.41 -7.69 -11.41
N ILE A 493 9.50 -7.91 -12.73
CA ILE A 493 9.25 -6.86 -13.74
C ILE A 493 7.82 -6.95 -14.26
N ALA A 494 7.00 -5.93 -13.99
CA ALA A 494 5.68 -5.77 -14.58
C ALA A 494 5.73 -4.95 -15.88
N SER A 495 4.71 -5.06 -16.72
CA SER A 495 4.62 -4.32 -17.98
C SER A 495 3.21 -3.76 -18.26
N THR A 496 3.14 -2.53 -18.76
CA THR A 496 1.90 -1.88 -19.19
C THR A 496 2.05 -1.37 -20.62
N GLY A 497 1.13 -1.74 -21.51
CA GLY A 497 0.90 -1.05 -22.78
C GLY A 497 -0.27 -0.09 -22.66
N VAL A 498 -0.15 1.09 -23.26
CA VAL A 498 -1.22 2.06 -23.49
C VAL A 498 -1.33 2.28 -25.00
N GLY A 499 -2.53 2.07 -25.55
CA GLY A 499 -2.81 2.10 -26.99
C GLY A 499 -4.27 2.46 -27.30
N ASP A 500 -4.51 2.84 -28.54
CA ASP A 500 -5.82 3.25 -29.08
C ASP A 500 -6.20 2.62 -30.45
N GLY A 501 -5.25 1.94 -31.12
CA GLY A 501 -5.40 1.26 -32.40
C GLY A 501 -5.15 -0.26 -32.36
N GLY A 502 -4.48 -0.78 -31.33
CA GLY A 502 -4.18 -2.20 -31.17
C GLY A 502 -2.89 -2.69 -31.88
N ASN A 503 -2.16 -1.77 -32.50
CA ASN A 503 -0.87 -1.98 -33.17
C ASN A 503 0.33 -1.46 -32.34
N GLU A 504 0.07 -1.06 -31.09
CA GLU A 504 1.03 -0.56 -30.11
C GLU A 504 1.55 -1.68 -29.20
N LEU A 505 2.74 -1.46 -28.64
CA LEU A 505 3.43 -2.37 -27.76
C LEU A 505 2.62 -2.66 -26.49
N GLY A 506 2.37 -3.95 -26.24
CA GLY A 506 1.52 -4.45 -25.15
C GLY A 506 0.11 -4.81 -25.59
N MET A 507 -0.37 -4.31 -26.74
CA MET A 507 -1.70 -4.63 -27.26
C MET A 507 -1.83 -6.07 -27.78
N GLY A 508 -0.75 -6.85 -27.82
CA GLY A 508 -0.82 -8.30 -28.02
C GLY A 508 -1.82 -8.97 -27.06
N LYS A 509 -1.93 -8.46 -25.84
CA LYS A 509 -2.89 -8.91 -24.83
C LYS A 509 -4.35 -8.89 -25.32
N VAL A 510 -4.70 -7.96 -26.23
CA VAL A 510 -6.04 -7.81 -26.83
C VAL A 510 -6.09 -8.18 -28.33
N LYS A 511 -5.01 -8.76 -28.88
CA LYS A 511 -4.80 -9.07 -30.31
C LYS A 511 -6.00 -9.67 -31.05
N GLU A 512 -6.69 -10.67 -30.48
CA GLU A 512 -7.83 -11.30 -31.15
C GLU A 512 -9.05 -10.38 -31.27
N ALA A 513 -9.23 -9.44 -30.34
CA ALA A 513 -10.23 -8.38 -30.47
C ALA A 513 -9.80 -7.34 -31.52
N VAL A 514 -8.51 -6.98 -31.57
CA VAL A 514 -7.95 -6.09 -32.61
C VAL A 514 -8.19 -6.68 -34.01
N LYS A 515 -7.84 -7.95 -34.22
CA LYS A 515 -8.07 -8.68 -35.48
C LYS A 515 -9.54 -8.75 -35.91
N SER A 516 -10.46 -8.76 -34.94
CA SER A 516 -11.90 -8.93 -35.19
C SER A 516 -12.65 -7.61 -35.41
N HIS A 517 -12.18 -6.52 -34.78
CA HIS A 517 -12.95 -5.27 -34.68
C HIS A 517 -12.22 -4.03 -35.21
N ILE A 518 -10.89 -4.02 -35.26
CA ILE A 518 -10.13 -2.88 -35.79
C ILE A 518 -9.86 -3.07 -37.29
N ARG A 519 -9.98 -1.97 -38.04
CA ARG A 519 -9.66 -1.95 -39.47
C ARG A 519 -8.19 -2.34 -39.71
N ASN A 520 -7.97 -3.28 -40.62
CA ASN A 520 -6.65 -3.88 -40.91
C ASN A 520 -6.05 -4.70 -39.75
N GLY A 521 -6.82 -4.98 -38.69
CA GLY A 521 -6.37 -5.74 -37.51
C GLY A 521 -5.82 -7.12 -37.83
N ASP A 522 -6.21 -7.72 -38.96
CA ASP A 522 -5.66 -8.97 -39.51
C ASP A 522 -4.13 -8.95 -39.71
N VAL A 523 -3.55 -7.75 -39.91
CA VAL A 523 -2.11 -7.56 -40.13
C VAL A 523 -1.48 -6.60 -39.13
N ILE A 524 -2.18 -5.54 -38.71
CA ILE A 524 -1.55 -4.52 -37.85
C ILE A 524 -1.47 -4.91 -36.38
N ALA A 525 -2.27 -5.89 -35.93
CA ALA A 525 -2.38 -6.22 -34.51
C ALA A 525 -1.01 -6.61 -33.92
N CYS A 526 -0.64 -5.95 -32.83
CA CYS A 526 0.57 -6.26 -32.08
C CYS A 526 0.54 -7.72 -31.61
N ASP A 527 1.70 -8.36 -31.61
CA ASP A 527 1.94 -9.73 -31.14
C ASP A 527 2.50 -9.77 -29.71
N VAL A 528 3.09 -8.66 -29.26
CA VAL A 528 3.74 -8.56 -27.95
C VAL A 528 2.74 -8.11 -26.89
N GLU A 529 2.45 -9.01 -25.95
CA GLU A 529 1.59 -8.75 -24.80
C GLU A 529 2.35 -7.99 -23.70
N ALA A 530 1.61 -7.23 -22.89
CA ALA A 530 2.06 -6.68 -21.62
C ALA A 530 1.15 -7.21 -20.49
N ASP A 531 1.60 -7.18 -19.24
CA ASP A 531 0.80 -7.60 -18.07
C ASP A 531 -0.49 -6.81 -17.94
N PHE A 532 -0.48 -5.56 -18.39
CA PHE A 532 -1.64 -4.67 -18.47
C PHE A 532 -1.76 -4.00 -19.84
N ALA A 533 -2.98 -3.90 -20.35
CA ALA A 533 -3.31 -3.20 -21.60
C ALA A 533 -4.38 -2.15 -21.34
N VAL A 534 -3.95 -0.91 -21.13
CA VAL A 534 -4.84 0.25 -20.93
C VAL A 534 -5.26 0.76 -22.29
N ILE A 535 -6.54 0.61 -22.60
CA ILE A 535 -7.13 1.09 -23.84
C ILE A 535 -7.65 2.52 -23.62
N ALA A 536 -7.28 3.44 -24.50
CA ALA A 536 -7.75 4.83 -24.46
C ALA A 536 -8.24 5.27 -25.84
N GLY A 537 -9.02 6.35 -25.90
CA GLY A 537 -9.44 7.01 -27.15
C GLY A 537 -8.34 7.78 -27.87
N VAL A 538 -7.28 8.09 -27.13
CA VAL A 538 -6.00 8.73 -27.51
C VAL A 538 -5.01 8.26 -26.43
N SER A 539 -3.86 7.72 -26.79
CA SER A 539 -2.91 7.09 -25.84
C SER A 539 -2.39 8.05 -24.77
N ASN A 540 -2.21 9.33 -25.13
CA ASN A 540 -1.93 10.43 -24.22
C ASN A 540 -2.89 10.48 -23.02
N TRP A 541 -4.19 10.22 -23.24
CA TRP A 541 -5.20 10.22 -22.18
C TRP A 541 -4.99 9.06 -21.20
N GLY A 542 -4.54 7.89 -21.67
CA GLY A 542 -4.15 6.78 -20.81
C GLY A 542 -2.93 7.12 -19.93
N GLY A 543 -1.95 7.85 -20.49
CA GLY A 543 -0.84 8.42 -19.71
C GLY A 543 -1.31 9.38 -18.61
N TYR A 544 -2.23 10.29 -18.91
CA TYR A 544 -2.83 11.20 -17.92
C TYR A 544 -3.63 10.44 -16.85
N ALA A 545 -4.39 9.42 -17.25
CA ALA A 545 -5.18 8.61 -16.35
C ALA A 545 -4.32 7.76 -15.40
N LEU A 546 -3.16 7.26 -15.85
CA LEU A 546 -2.17 6.60 -14.99
C LEU A 546 -1.62 7.57 -13.92
N ALA A 547 -1.25 8.80 -14.29
CA ALA A 547 -0.81 9.82 -13.34
C ALA A 547 -1.91 10.18 -12.32
N CYS A 548 -3.14 10.37 -12.79
CA CYS A 548 -4.31 10.62 -11.94
C CYS A 548 -4.64 9.43 -11.01
N ALA A 549 -4.53 8.19 -11.50
CA ALA A 549 -4.74 6.99 -10.70
C ALA A 549 -3.68 6.83 -9.60
N LEU A 550 -2.40 7.10 -9.91
CA LEU A 550 -1.33 7.15 -8.92
C LEU A 550 -1.58 8.22 -7.84
N TYR A 551 -2.10 9.39 -8.21
CA TYR A 551 -2.52 10.41 -7.24
C TYR A 551 -3.63 9.91 -6.30
N ILE A 552 -4.67 9.26 -6.87
CA ILE A 552 -5.78 8.69 -6.08
C ILE A 552 -5.27 7.62 -5.12
N LEU A 553 -4.41 6.71 -5.58
CA LEU A 553 -3.81 5.66 -4.77
C LEU A 553 -2.93 6.23 -3.64
N ASN A 554 -2.10 7.22 -3.92
CA ASN A 554 -1.23 7.83 -2.92
C ASN A 554 -2.00 8.75 -1.95
N SER A 555 -3.21 9.18 -2.32
CA SER A 555 -4.16 9.87 -1.44
C SER A 555 -5.03 8.91 -0.61
N CYS A 556 -4.96 7.60 -0.86
CA CYS A 556 -5.75 6.58 -0.17
C CYS A 556 -4.96 5.99 1.01
N GLU A 557 -5.34 6.30 2.26
CA GLU A 557 -4.57 5.81 3.43
C GLU A 557 -4.56 4.28 3.54
N VAL A 558 -5.60 3.58 3.08
CA VAL A 558 -5.60 2.09 3.00
C VAL A 558 -4.44 1.61 2.12
N HIS A 559 -4.27 2.22 0.96
CA HIS A 559 -3.20 1.87 0.03
C HIS A 559 -1.82 2.34 0.52
N GLY A 560 -1.72 3.59 0.96
CA GLY A 560 -0.48 4.16 1.51
C GLY A 560 0.04 3.40 2.72
N ARG A 561 -0.83 2.98 3.65
CA ARG A 561 -0.46 2.12 4.78
C ARG A 561 0.02 0.74 4.30
N TYR A 562 -0.59 0.16 3.26
CA TYR A 562 -0.16 -1.11 2.68
C TYR A 562 1.21 -1.02 2.00
N LEU A 563 1.46 0.03 1.20
CA LEU A 563 2.78 0.30 0.59
C LEU A 563 3.87 0.44 1.65
N ARG A 564 3.64 1.24 2.70
CA ARG A 564 4.58 1.43 3.83
C ARG A 564 4.64 0.23 4.79
N LYS A 565 3.97 -0.90 4.50
CA LYS A 565 3.93 -2.09 5.37
C LYS A 565 3.53 -1.76 6.83
N ALA A 566 2.65 -0.78 7.00
CA ALA A 566 2.23 -0.19 8.27
C ALA A 566 3.35 0.34 9.20
N THR A 567 4.56 0.54 8.67
CA THR A 567 5.63 1.30 9.34
C THR A 567 5.62 2.76 8.87
N GLY A 568 6.27 3.64 9.63
CA GLY A 568 6.29 5.08 9.33
C GLY A 568 4.98 5.83 9.60
N PRO A 569 5.07 7.17 9.75
CA PRO A 569 3.90 8.01 9.93
C PRO A 569 3.00 8.00 8.68
N SER A 570 1.71 8.25 8.85
CA SER A 570 0.86 8.64 7.72
C SER A 570 1.29 10.00 7.18
N HIS A 571 1.15 10.19 5.86
CA HIS A 571 1.39 11.50 5.26
C HIS A 571 0.20 12.41 5.60
N PRO A 572 0.42 13.57 6.26
CA PRO A 572 -0.69 14.46 6.57
C PRO A 572 -1.32 15.00 5.27
N PRO A 573 -2.66 14.93 5.11
CA PRO A 573 -3.32 15.49 3.93
C PRO A 573 -3.02 16.98 3.80
N GLY A 574 -2.64 17.43 2.60
CA GLY A 574 -2.37 18.83 2.28
C GLY A 574 -0.90 19.27 2.24
N LYS A 575 0.08 18.38 2.46
CA LYS A 575 1.53 18.66 2.22
C LYS A 575 2.11 17.88 1.03
N GLN A 576 1.29 17.61 0.02
CA GLN A 576 1.65 16.73 -1.09
C GLN A 576 2.01 17.55 -2.34
N HIS A 577 3.31 17.61 -2.67
CA HIS A 577 3.81 18.22 -3.91
C HIS A 577 3.28 17.53 -5.19
N TRP A 578 2.65 16.36 -5.05
CA TRP A 578 2.05 15.56 -6.13
C TRP A 578 0.96 16.33 -6.90
N THR A 579 0.23 17.25 -6.26
CA THR A 579 -0.80 18.05 -6.94
C THR A 579 -0.21 18.94 -8.05
N GLU A 580 1.00 19.46 -7.85
CA GLU A 580 1.73 20.25 -8.86
C GLU A 580 2.25 19.37 -10.01
N ALA A 581 2.38 18.05 -9.78
CA ALA A 581 2.86 17.09 -10.75
C ALA A 581 1.77 16.51 -11.66
N LEU A 582 0.50 16.61 -11.27
CA LEU A 582 -0.65 16.18 -12.09
C LEU A 582 -0.62 16.79 -13.51
N PRO A 583 -1.19 16.09 -14.52
CA PRO A 583 -1.43 16.67 -15.84
C PRO A 583 -2.35 17.89 -15.71
N SER A 584 -2.10 18.93 -16.51
CA SER A 584 -2.94 20.12 -16.54
C SER A 584 -2.98 20.71 -17.94
N VAL A 585 -4.05 21.45 -18.26
CA VAL A 585 -4.23 22.07 -19.59
C VAL A 585 -3.03 22.94 -19.95
N ALA A 586 -2.49 23.72 -19.00
CA ALA A 586 -1.35 24.59 -19.25
C ALA A 586 -0.02 23.84 -19.44
N LYS A 587 0.18 22.68 -18.79
CA LYS A 587 1.34 21.82 -19.04
C LYS A 587 1.25 21.15 -20.41
N GLU A 588 0.06 20.67 -20.75
CA GLU A 588 -0.18 20.01 -22.04
C GLU A 588 -0.05 20.99 -23.21
N GLU A 589 -0.60 22.19 -23.08
CA GLU A 589 -0.47 23.25 -24.07
C GLU A 589 1.01 23.57 -24.36
N LYS A 590 1.84 23.62 -23.32
CA LYS A 590 3.30 23.76 -23.46
C LYS A 590 3.94 22.55 -24.14
N MET A 591 3.63 21.33 -23.70
CA MET A 591 4.22 20.11 -24.26
C MET A 591 3.87 19.95 -25.75
N LEU A 592 2.62 20.18 -26.12
CA LEU A 592 2.18 20.14 -27.51
C LEU A 592 2.78 21.30 -28.33
N SER A 593 2.97 22.49 -27.74
CA SER A 593 3.69 23.60 -28.39
C SER A 593 5.15 23.25 -28.71
N ILE A 594 5.84 22.55 -27.79
CA ILE A 594 7.20 22.03 -28.02
C ILE A 594 7.20 21.03 -29.19
N LEU A 595 6.28 20.07 -29.21
CA LEU A 595 6.13 19.12 -30.33
C LEU A 595 5.90 19.83 -31.67
N VAL A 596 5.03 20.84 -31.69
CA VAL A 596 4.74 21.68 -32.86
C VAL A 596 5.98 22.46 -33.31
N GLN A 597 6.78 23.00 -32.38
CA GLN A 597 8.03 23.71 -32.66
C GLN A 597 9.07 22.80 -33.32
N HIS A 598 9.18 21.54 -32.87
CA HIS A 598 10.05 20.53 -33.50
C HIS A 598 9.41 19.85 -34.72
N GLY A 599 8.25 20.34 -35.18
CA GLY A 599 7.62 19.88 -36.41
C GLY A 599 6.97 18.50 -36.32
N VAL A 600 6.70 17.98 -35.12
CA VAL A 600 5.95 16.73 -34.91
C VAL A 600 4.49 16.92 -35.36
N ARG A 601 3.87 15.87 -35.89
CA ARG A 601 2.58 15.95 -36.63
C ARG A 601 1.48 15.13 -35.97
N SER A 602 0.22 15.53 -36.11
CA SER A 602 -0.89 14.66 -35.72
C SER A 602 -0.92 13.40 -36.61
N GLY A 603 -1.03 12.21 -36.02
CA GLY A 603 -1.04 10.90 -36.71
C GLY A 603 -2.07 10.79 -37.83
N VAL A 604 -3.31 11.16 -37.51
CA VAL A 604 -4.44 11.13 -38.46
C VAL A 604 -4.29 12.17 -39.58
N SER A 605 -4.02 13.44 -39.26
CA SER A 605 -4.10 14.54 -40.24
C SER A 605 -2.81 14.82 -41.03
N GLY A 606 -1.64 14.46 -40.48
CA GLY A 606 -0.33 14.84 -41.01
C GLY A 606 0.04 16.32 -40.84
N ARG A 607 -0.74 17.09 -40.07
CA ARG A 607 -0.49 18.53 -39.86
C ARG A 607 0.41 18.76 -38.64
N VAL A 608 1.26 19.78 -38.76
CA VAL A 608 1.95 20.39 -37.62
C VAL A 608 0.99 21.45 -37.05
N GLY A 609 0.54 21.26 -35.82
CA GLY A 609 -0.43 22.14 -35.16
C GLY A 609 -0.89 21.62 -33.80
N MET A 610 -1.70 22.42 -33.10
CA MET A 610 -2.23 22.10 -31.78
C MET A 610 -3.36 21.05 -31.85
N GLU A 611 -3.02 19.86 -32.32
CA GLU A 611 -3.92 18.71 -32.48
C GLU A 611 -3.17 17.38 -32.26
N VAL A 612 -3.92 16.40 -31.78
CA VAL A 612 -3.48 14.99 -31.62
C VAL A 612 -4.59 14.15 -32.22
N ASP A 613 -4.23 13.18 -33.07
CA ASP A 613 -5.18 12.31 -33.79
C ASP A 613 -6.31 13.01 -34.57
N GLY A 614 -6.00 14.19 -35.12
CA GLY A 614 -6.92 15.02 -35.89
C GLY A 614 -7.96 15.72 -35.01
N LEU A 615 -7.82 15.63 -33.69
CA LEU A 615 -8.67 16.25 -32.69
C LEU A 615 -7.98 17.51 -32.15
N PRO A 616 -8.67 18.66 -32.12
CA PRO A 616 -8.09 19.92 -31.68
C PRO A 616 -7.78 19.90 -30.18
N PHE A 617 -6.62 20.45 -29.80
CA PHE A 617 -6.22 20.57 -28.40
C PHE A 617 -7.28 21.31 -27.55
N HIS A 618 -7.64 22.52 -28.00
CA HIS A 618 -8.72 23.29 -27.39
C HIS A 618 -10.07 22.65 -27.72
N GLY A 619 -10.88 22.40 -26.69
CA GLY A 619 -12.21 21.80 -26.82
C GLY A 619 -12.24 20.26 -26.80
N THR A 620 -11.13 19.56 -27.06
CA THR A 620 -11.08 18.09 -26.90
C THR A 620 -10.10 17.68 -25.80
N HIS A 621 -8.79 17.76 -26.06
CA HIS A 621 -7.76 17.29 -25.11
C HIS A 621 -7.75 18.11 -23.81
N ALA A 622 -7.93 19.43 -23.90
CA ALA A 622 -8.06 20.30 -22.74
C ALA A 622 -9.28 19.94 -21.87
N GLN A 623 -10.41 19.57 -22.49
CA GLN A 623 -11.62 19.14 -21.76
C GLN A 623 -11.46 17.75 -21.16
N MET A 624 -10.75 16.84 -21.83
CA MET A 624 -10.42 15.52 -21.29
C MET A 624 -9.59 15.65 -20.01
N ILE A 625 -8.53 16.46 -20.03
CA ILE A 625 -7.69 16.72 -18.84
C ILE A 625 -8.52 17.29 -17.69
N GLN A 626 -9.40 18.27 -17.95
CA GLN A 626 -10.30 18.82 -16.93
C GLN A 626 -11.26 17.76 -16.37
N THR A 627 -11.77 16.85 -17.20
CA THR A 627 -12.65 15.74 -16.78
C THR A 627 -11.90 14.77 -15.87
N LEU A 628 -10.70 14.32 -16.26
CA LEU A 628 -9.84 13.44 -15.45
C LEU A 628 -9.48 14.07 -14.10
N LEU A 629 -9.15 15.36 -14.08
CA LEU A 629 -8.88 16.10 -12.85
C LEU A 629 -10.12 16.21 -11.93
N GLY A 630 -11.32 16.38 -12.52
CA GLY A 630 -12.59 16.41 -11.78
C GLY A 630 -12.90 15.09 -11.06
N VAL A 631 -12.62 13.95 -11.70
CA VAL A 631 -12.72 12.62 -11.06
C VAL A 631 -11.66 12.48 -9.94
N THR A 632 -10.43 12.88 -10.24
CA THR A 632 -9.25 12.77 -9.36
C THR A 632 -9.47 13.52 -8.04
N ALA A 633 -9.75 14.83 -8.11
CA ALA A 633 -10.01 15.67 -6.94
C ALA A 633 -11.28 15.25 -6.18
N GLY A 634 -12.21 14.57 -6.86
CA GLY A 634 -13.59 14.40 -6.41
C GLY A 634 -14.41 15.64 -6.78
N ARG A 635 -15.62 15.42 -7.30
CA ARG A 635 -16.56 16.51 -7.56
C ARG A 635 -16.96 17.13 -6.22
N LYS A 636 -16.82 18.45 -6.11
CA LYS A 636 -17.34 19.25 -4.97
C LYS A 636 -18.85 19.28 -4.98
#